data_AF-A0A8T1T0G0-F1
#
_entry.id   AF-A0A8T1T0G0-F1
#
_cell.length_a   1.000
_cell.length_b   1.000
_cell.length_c   1.000
_cell.angle_alpha   90.00
_cell.angle_beta   90.00
_cell.angle_gamma   90.00
#
_symmetry.space_group_name_H-M   'P 1'
#
loop_
_entity.id
_entity.type
_entity.pdbx_description
1 polymer ?
#
loop_
_entity_poly.entity_id
_entity_poly.type
_entity_poly.pdbx_seq_one_letter_code
_entity_poly.pdbx_strand_id
1 'polypeptide(L)'
;MATRILSKKSCIIAKMNKNVMPSVVELPELIKEKKKAGSRGPPPMELQFTISKTRVSDLAPYGKSVEAMCRGIPTYVAHEARGDNFFFYSGQCFKTNLMGMITFNYCDESASFK
;
A
#
# COMPACT_ATOMS: atom_id res chain seq x y z
N MET A 1 3.15 -4.61 5.43
CA MET A 1 1.90 -5.01 4.76
C MET A 1 2.27 -5.59 3.41
N ALA A 2 1.64 -6.70 3.03
CA ALA A 2 1.77 -7.27 1.69
C ALA A 2 0.42 -7.17 0.98
N THR A 3 0.45 -6.80 -0.29
CA THR A 3 -0.73 -6.59 -1.13
C THR A 3 -0.55 -7.33 -2.44
N ARG A 4 -1.34 -8.38 -2.67
CA ARG A 4 -1.36 -9.10 -3.94
C ARG A 4 -2.32 -8.43 -4.91
N ILE A 5 -1.80 -7.94 -6.04
CA ILE A 5 -2.58 -7.21 -7.03
C ILE A 5 -2.83 -8.14 -8.21
N LEU A 6 -4.06 -8.62 -8.33
CA LEU A 6 -4.42 -9.63 -9.33
C LEU A 6 -4.28 -9.11 -10.76
N SER A 7 -4.67 -7.86 -11.02
CA SER A 7 -4.60 -7.25 -12.35
C SER A 7 -3.17 -7.03 -12.86
N LYS A 8 -2.22 -6.79 -11.95
CA LYS A 8 -0.80 -6.57 -12.27
C LYS A 8 0.04 -7.84 -12.16
N LYS A 9 -0.52 -8.93 -11.61
CA LYS A 9 0.19 -10.20 -11.30
C LYS A 9 1.46 -9.94 -10.50
N SER A 10 1.38 -9.04 -9.51
CA SER A 10 2.50 -8.63 -8.66
C SER A 10 2.09 -8.59 -7.18
N CYS A 11 3.05 -8.81 -6.28
CA CYS A 11 2.90 -8.59 -4.85
C CYS A 11 3.67 -7.33 -4.44
N ILE A 12 3.07 -6.46 -3.65
CA ILE A 12 3.73 -5.25 -3.16
C ILE A 12 3.89 -5.35 -1.65
N ILE A 13 5.13 -5.14 -1.17
CA ILE A 13 5.44 -5.08 0.25
C ILE A 13 5.65 -3.61 0.64
N ALA A 14 4.75 -3.08 1.46
CA ALA A 14 4.86 -1.74 2.00
C ALA A 14 5.17 -1.77 3.50
N LYS A 15 6.19 -1.02 3.93
CA LYS A 15 6.43 -0.79 5.36
C LYS A 15 5.47 0.29 5.85
N MET A 16 4.56 -0.10 6.73
CA MET A 16 3.55 0.80 7.28
C MET A 16 4.15 1.69 8.36
N ASN A 17 3.92 2.99 8.27
CA ASN A 17 4.27 3.94 9.30
C ASN A 17 3.29 3.82 10.47
N LYS A 18 3.76 3.37 11.63
CA LYS A 18 2.93 3.14 12.83
C LYS A 18 2.35 4.42 13.42
N ASN A 19 2.93 5.58 13.10
CA ASN A 19 2.44 6.87 13.60
C ASN A 19 1.24 7.38 12.78
N VAL A 20 1.05 6.84 11.58
CA VAL A 20 0.00 7.26 10.64
C VAL A 20 -1.05 6.16 10.51
N MET A 21 -0.63 4.89 10.48
CA MET A 21 -1.53 3.75 10.39
C MET A 21 -2.20 3.49 11.75
N PRO A 22 -3.54 3.36 11.81
CA PRO A 22 -4.22 2.92 13.02
C PRO A 22 -3.75 1.55 13.48
N SER A 23 -3.88 1.28 14.78
CA SER A 23 -3.55 -0.02 15.35
C SER A 23 -4.36 -1.13 14.69
N VAL A 24 -3.72 -2.29 14.47
CA VAL A 24 -4.40 -3.48 13.91
C VAL A 24 -5.54 -3.96 14.79
N VAL A 25 -5.46 -3.71 16.11
CA VAL A 25 -6.49 -4.07 17.08
C VAL A 25 -7.71 -3.15 16.97
N GLU A 26 -7.51 -1.88 16.62
CA GLU A 26 -8.55 -0.86 16.54
C GLU A 26 -9.21 -0.79 15.16
N LEU A 27 -8.50 -1.23 14.13
CA LEU A 27 -8.96 -1.29 12.74
C LEU A 27 -10.38 -1.88 12.59
N PRO A 28 -10.74 -3.03 13.20
CA PRO A 28 -12.08 -3.60 13.05
C PRO A 28 -13.21 -2.68 13.54
N GLU A 29 -13.02 -2.01 14.67
CA GLU A 29 -14.02 -1.08 15.24
C GLU A 29 -14.11 0.18 14.39
N LEU A 30 -12.97 0.72 13.97
CA LEU A 30 -12.93 1.84 13.03
C LEU A 30 -13.73 1.48 11.75
N ILE A 31 -13.51 0.28 11.17
CA ILE A 31 -14.23 -0.18 9.97
C ILE A 31 -15.74 -0.20 10.21
N LYS A 32 -16.18 -0.72 11.35
CA LYS A 32 -17.62 -0.75 11.71
C LYS A 32 -18.19 0.67 11.80
N GLU A 33 -17.50 1.59 12.46
CA GLU A 33 -17.95 2.97 12.63
C GLU A 33 -18.05 3.72 11.30
N LYS A 34 -17.07 3.57 10.39
CA LYS A 34 -17.19 4.15 9.03
C LYS A 34 -18.36 3.57 8.26
N LYS A 35 -18.58 2.26 8.34
CA LYS A 35 -19.72 1.62 7.66
C LYS A 35 -21.06 2.16 8.17
N LYS A 36 -21.19 2.42 9.48
CA LYS A 36 -22.37 3.06 10.07
C LYS A 36 -22.54 4.51 9.60
N ALA A 37 -21.44 5.27 9.54
CA ALA A 37 -21.46 6.67 9.13
C ALA A 37 -21.75 6.87 7.63
N GLY A 38 -21.48 5.87 6.80
CA GLY A 38 -21.67 5.95 5.35
C GLY A 38 -20.90 7.12 4.74
N SER A 39 -21.54 7.86 3.83
CA SER A 39 -20.95 9.03 3.17
C SER A 39 -20.80 10.26 4.07
N ARG A 40 -21.34 10.26 5.29
CA ARG A 40 -21.22 11.35 6.27
C ARG A 40 -19.98 11.21 7.17
N GLY A 41 -19.28 10.08 7.09
CA GLY A 41 -18.05 9.87 7.83
C GLY A 41 -16.90 10.73 7.30
N PRO A 42 -15.77 10.84 8.04
CA PRO A 42 -14.59 11.53 7.54
C PRO A 42 -14.12 10.90 6.21
N PRO A 43 -13.43 11.65 5.33
CA PRO A 43 -12.83 11.05 4.15
C PRO A 43 -11.85 9.93 4.55
N PRO A 44 -11.62 8.93 3.68
CA PRO A 44 -10.57 7.94 3.88
C PRO A 44 -9.21 8.64 4.02
N MET A 45 -8.35 8.12 4.89
CA MET A 45 -6.96 8.56 4.95
C MET A 45 -6.26 8.12 3.66
N GLU A 46 -5.59 9.06 2.99
CA GLU A 46 -4.81 8.73 1.79
C GLU A 46 -3.33 8.56 2.14
N LEU A 47 -2.76 7.42 1.73
CA LEU A 47 -1.34 7.15 1.84
C LEU A 47 -0.78 6.86 0.45
N GLN A 48 0.33 7.51 0.09
CA GLN A 48 0.98 7.27 -1.18
C GLN A 48 2.30 6.53 -0.99
N PHE A 49 2.57 5.60 -1.90
CA PHE A 49 3.73 4.74 -1.90
C PHE A 49 4.39 4.74 -3.27
N THR A 50 5.71 4.77 -3.29
CA THR A 50 6.54 4.59 -4.49
C THR A 50 7.01 3.15 -4.56
N ILE A 51 6.72 2.46 -5.66
CA ILE A 51 7.19 1.10 -5.90
C ILE A 51 8.62 1.16 -6.43
N SER A 52 9.52 0.42 -5.79
CA SER A 52 10.89 0.21 -6.28
C SER A 52 10.88 -0.62 -7.56
N LYS A 53 11.78 -0.29 -8.49
CA LYS A 53 11.98 -1.07 -9.73
C LYS A 53 12.62 -2.43 -9.48
N THR A 54 13.26 -2.61 -8.32
CA THR A 54 13.99 -3.83 -7.99
C THR A 54 13.07 -4.87 -7.39
N ARG A 55 13.16 -6.11 -7.92
CA ARG A 55 12.43 -7.25 -7.37
C ARG A 55 13.06 -7.71 -6.07
N VAL A 56 12.20 -8.16 -5.16
CA VAL A 56 12.61 -8.88 -3.95
C VAL A 56 12.96 -10.31 -4.35
N SER A 57 14.22 -10.69 -4.12
CA SER A 57 14.72 -12.04 -4.37
C SER A 57 14.43 -13.01 -3.22
N ASP A 58 14.47 -12.52 -1.97
CA ASP A 58 14.21 -13.30 -0.77
C ASP A 58 13.06 -12.71 0.05
N LEU A 59 12.01 -13.53 0.25
CA LEU A 59 10.82 -13.16 1.03
C LEU A 59 10.93 -13.54 2.51
N ALA A 60 11.90 -14.38 2.89
CA ALA A 60 12.05 -14.86 4.27
C ALA A 60 12.16 -13.73 5.32
N PRO A 61 12.85 -12.59 5.06
CA PRO A 61 12.95 -11.49 6.02
C PRO A 61 11.60 -10.82 6.33
N TYR A 62 10.59 -11.00 5.48
CA TYR A 62 9.26 -10.41 5.65
C TYR A 62 8.30 -11.32 6.43
N GLY A 63 8.73 -12.54 6.76
CA GLY A 63 8.00 -13.51 7.57
C GLY A 63 7.06 -14.42 6.77
N LYS A 64 6.72 -15.56 7.39
CA LYS A 64 5.99 -16.68 6.75
C LYS A 64 4.66 -16.28 6.11
N SER A 65 3.93 -15.33 6.69
CA SER A 65 2.65 -14.86 6.15
C SER A 65 2.82 -14.10 4.84
N VAL A 66 3.83 -13.22 4.76
CA VAL A 66 4.14 -12.48 3.53
C VAL A 66 4.69 -13.43 2.46
N GLU A 67 5.57 -14.34 2.86
CA GLU A 67 6.11 -15.37 1.97
C GLU A 67 4.99 -16.22 1.35
N ALA A 68 4.06 -16.72 2.16
CA ALA A 68 2.92 -17.49 1.67
C ALA A 68 2.00 -16.68 0.73
N MET A 69 1.76 -15.40 1.04
CA MET A 69 0.89 -14.53 0.24
C MET A 69 1.50 -14.17 -1.13
N CYS A 70 2.80 -13.90 -1.17
CA CYS A 70 3.53 -13.45 -2.35
C CYS A 70 4.21 -14.60 -3.13
N ARG A 71 4.12 -15.84 -2.66
CA ARG A 71 4.78 -17.01 -3.27
C ARG A 71 4.43 -17.15 -4.76
N GLY A 72 5.46 -17.32 -5.58
CA GLY A 72 5.33 -17.58 -7.02
C GLY A 72 4.96 -16.35 -7.87
N ILE A 73 5.09 -15.13 -7.32
CA ILE A 73 4.69 -13.89 -7.99
C ILE A 73 5.80 -12.85 -7.84
N PRO A 74 6.10 -12.07 -8.89
CA PRO A 74 7.01 -10.93 -8.80
C PRO A 74 6.64 -10.02 -7.62
N THR A 75 7.59 -9.81 -6.72
CA THR A 75 7.39 -9.02 -5.51
C THR A 75 8.27 -7.79 -5.51
N TYR A 76 7.71 -6.65 -5.13
CA TYR A 76 8.39 -5.36 -5.11
C TYR A 76 8.17 -4.65 -3.78
N VAL A 77 9.15 -3.90 -3.32
CA VAL A 77 9.01 -3.07 -2.12
C VAL A 77 8.44 -1.71 -2.51
N ALA A 78 7.58 -1.17 -1.67
CA ALA A 78 7.12 0.20 -1.80
C ALA A 78 7.41 1.03 -0.53
N HIS A 79 7.80 2.28 -0.75
CA HIS A 79 8.16 3.23 0.29
C HIS A 79 7.14 4.36 0.36
N GLU A 80 6.76 4.77 1.58
CA GLU A 80 5.85 5.90 1.80
C GLU A 80 6.44 7.17 1.18
N ALA A 81 5.69 7.81 0.29
CA ALA A 81 6.04 9.11 -0.27
C ALA A 81 5.79 10.19 0.79
N ARG A 82 6.80 11.04 1.07
CA ARG A 82 6.69 12.14 2.05
C ARG A 82 6.95 13.48 1.35
N GLY A 83 6.21 14.51 1.77
CA GLY A 83 6.44 15.90 1.36
C GLY A 83 6.19 16.16 -0.14
N ASP A 84 7.05 16.97 -0.74
CA ASP A 84 6.93 17.47 -2.13
C ASP A 84 6.88 16.37 -3.18
N ASN A 85 7.37 15.17 -2.86
CA ASN A 85 7.28 14.00 -3.72
C ASN A 85 5.85 13.65 -4.14
N PHE A 86 4.84 13.98 -3.33
CA PHE A 86 3.43 13.71 -3.66
C PHE A 86 3.01 14.32 -5.02
N PHE A 87 3.63 15.44 -5.41
CA PHE A 87 3.36 16.17 -6.66
C PHE A 87 4.26 15.77 -7.84
N PHE A 88 5.35 15.02 -7.62
CA PHE A 88 6.31 14.65 -8.67
C PHE A 88 6.04 13.28 -9.33
N TYR A 89 4.97 12.59 -8.94
CA TYR A 89 4.58 11.32 -9.56
C TYR A 89 3.81 11.53 -10.85
N SER A 90 4.51 11.37 -11.99
CA SER A 90 3.93 11.33 -13.34
C SER A 90 3.69 9.90 -13.85
N GLY A 91 3.95 8.89 -13.02
CA GLY A 91 3.81 7.47 -13.36
C GLY A 91 2.38 6.91 -13.24
N GLN A 92 2.16 5.70 -13.75
CA GLN A 92 0.86 5.01 -13.62
C GLN A 92 0.65 4.58 -12.16
N CYS A 93 -0.22 5.29 -11.44
CA CYS A 93 -0.61 4.91 -10.09
C CYS A 93 -1.83 3.98 -10.10
N PHE A 94 -1.92 3.10 -9.12
CA PHE A 94 -3.14 2.35 -8.83
C PHE A 94 -3.53 2.50 -7.37
N LYS A 95 -4.84 2.53 -7.13
CA LYS A 95 -5.43 2.71 -5.81
C LYS A 95 -5.94 1.37 -5.30
N THR A 96 -5.70 1.09 -4.03
CA THR A 96 -6.42 0.05 -3.29
C THR A 96 -7.02 0.67 -2.05
N ASN A 97 -8.28 0.34 -1.78
CA ASN A 97 -9.00 0.86 -0.63
C ASN A 97 -9.17 -0.24 0.40
N LEU A 98 -8.63 -0.02 1.60
CA LEU A 98 -8.87 -0.88 2.75
C LEU A 98 -10.20 -0.48 3.40
N MET A 99 -11.26 -1.17 2.98
CA MET A 99 -12.60 -1.14 3.59
C MET A 99 -13.20 0.27 3.79
N GLY A 100 -12.88 1.21 2.88
CA GLY A 100 -13.40 2.58 2.92
C GLY A 100 -12.68 3.50 3.91
N MET A 101 -11.63 3.02 4.57
CA MET A 101 -10.94 3.76 5.63
C MET A 101 -9.65 4.40 5.15
N ILE A 102 -8.88 3.64 4.38
CA ILE A 102 -7.53 4.01 3.98
C ILE A 102 -7.38 3.70 2.51
N THR A 103 -7.07 4.73 1.73
CA THR A 103 -6.74 4.61 0.32
C THR A 103 -5.23 4.56 0.19
N PHE A 104 -4.71 3.43 -0.26
CA PHE A 104 -3.31 3.26 -0.61
C PHE A 104 -3.14 3.55 -2.10
N ASN A 105 -2.37 4.59 -2.41
CA ASN A 105 -1.96 4.96 -3.76
C ASN A 105 -0.56 4.40 -4.00
N TYR A 106 -0.43 3.40 -4.87
CA TYR A 106 0.87 2.88 -5.28
C TYR A 106 1.22 3.45 -6.65
N CYS A 107 2.35 4.14 -6.75
CA CYS A 107 2.85 4.74 -7.97
C CYS A 107 4.19 4.11 -8.32
N ASP A 108 4.41 3.83 -9.60
CA ASP A 108 5.74 3.47 -10.07
C ASP A 108 6.68 4.67 -9.88
N GLU A 109 7.91 4.38 -9.43
CA GLU A 109 8.98 5.36 -9.48
C GLU A 109 9.18 5.77 -10.94
N SER A 110 8.94 7.05 -11.26
CA SER A 110 9.12 7.55 -12.61
C SER A 110 10.52 7.15 -13.11
N ALA A 111 10.57 6.45 -14.23
CA ALA A 111 11.79 6.47 -15.02
C ALA A 111 11.96 7.91 -15.50
N SER A 112 12.82 8.68 -14.83
CA SER A 112 13.61 9.66 -15.59
C SER A 112 14.36 8.85 -16.62
N PHE A 113 13.84 8.86 -17.85
CA PHE A 113 14.64 8.55 -19.02
C PHE A 113 15.82 9.51 -19.01
N LYS A 114 17.03 8.97 -18.80
CA LYS A 114 18.20 9.38 -19.57
C LYS A 114 19.14 8.20 -19.69
#